data_AF-A0AAI8U0N9-F1
#
_entry.id   AF-A0AAI8U0N9-F1
#
_cell.length_a   1.000
_cell.length_b   1.000
_cell.length_c   1.000
_cell.angle_alpha   90.00
_cell.angle_beta   90.00
_cell.angle_gamma   90.00
#
_symmetry.space_group_name_H-M   'P 1'
#
loop_
_entity.id
_entity.type
_entity.pdbx_description
1 polymer ?
#
loop_
_entity_poly.entity_id
_entity_poly.type
_entity_poly.pdbx_seq_one_letter_code
_entity_poly.pdbx_strand_id
1 'polypeptide(L)' 'MTYAVDNNLLIEYDKTCRYLAAINDIDTLTEYVTTLHNCFGHQDRWSIFDRNICMAVGRWAWTLRERAVLDPT' A
#
# COMPACT_ATOMS: atom_id res chain seq x y z
N MET A 1 -10.50 19.75 5.75
CA MET A 1 -10.77 18.91 6.93
C MET A 1 -10.41 17.43 6.71
N THR A 2 -9.56 17.12 5.73
CA THR A 2 -9.30 15.73 5.28
C THR A 2 -8.02 15.14 5.88
N TYR A 3 -7.04 16.00 6.21
CA TYR A 3 -5.72 15.58 6.71
C TYR A 3 -5.76 14.63 7.92
N ALA A 4 -6.66 14.82 8.89
CA ALA A 4 -6.69 13.98 10.08
C ALA A 4 -7.20 12.55 9.78
N VAL A 5 -8.17 12.42 8.89
CA VAL A 5 -8.73 11.13 8.48
C VAL A 5 -7.74 10.41 7.57
N ASP A 6 -7.13 11.13 6.63
CA ASP A 6 -6.15 10.59 5.68
C ASP A 6 -4.89 10.07 6.39
N ASN A 7 -4.43 10.78 7.42
CA ASN A 7 -3.26 10.36 8.19
C ASN A 7 -3.55 9.14 9.07
N ASN A 8 -4.77 9.03 9.62
CA ASN A 8 -5.21 7.84 10.34
C ASN A 8 -5.27 6.62 9.42
N LEU A 9 -5.85 6.77 8.22
CA LEU A 9 -5.89 5.73 7.20
C LEU A 9 -4.48 5.27 6.81
N LEU A 10 -3.53 6.20 6.67
CA LEU A 10 -2.15 5.88 6.32
C LEU A 10 -1.45 5.07 7.42
N ILE A 11 -1.73 5.38 8.70
CA ILE A 11 -1.22 4.62 9.85
C ILE A 11 -1.83 3.22 9.93
N GLU A 12 -3.15 3.08 9.74
CA GLU A 12 -3.81 1.77 9.75
C GLU A 12 -3.37 0.89 8.58
N TYR A 13 -3.19 1.51 7.42
CA TYR A 13 -2.70 0.85 6.23
C TYR A 13 -1.26 0.34 6.39
N ASP A 14 -0.34 1.19 6.90
CA ASP A 14 1.04 0.81 7.17
C ASP A 14 1.11 -0.37 8.16
N LYS A 15 0.30 -0.35 9.22
CA LYS A 15 0.18 -1.48 10.17
C LYS A 15 -0.27 -2.76 9.49
N THR A 16 -1.31 -2.68 8.65
CA THR A 16 -1.88 -3.84 7.95
C THR A 16 -0.86 -4.43 6.97
N CYS A 17 -0.18 -3.60 6.18
CA CYS A 17 0.85 -4.06 5.25
C CYS A 17 2.04 -4.70 5.96
N ARG A 18 2.52 -4.10 7.05
CA ARG A 18 3.60 -4.69 7.86
C ARG A 18 3.18 -6.01 8.48
N TYR A 19 1.95 -6.10 8.97
CA TYR A 19 1.41 -7.34 9.53
C TYR A 19 1.35 -8.46 8.47
N LEU A 20 0.75 -8.18 7.31
CA LEU A 20 0.64 -9.15 6.21
C LEU A 20 2.01 -9.57 5.66
N ALA A 21 2.94 -8.62 5.53
CA ALA A 21 4.31 -8.90 5.15
C ALA A 21 5.05 -9.76 6.19
N ALA A 22 4.78 -9.55 7.49
CA ALA A 22 5.39 -10.30 8.58
C ALA A 22 4.88 -11.75 8.65
N ILE A 23 3.60 -11.99 8.37
CA ILE A 23 3.03 -13.35 8.27
C ILE A 23 3.25 -14.00 6.90
N ASN A 24 3.92 -13.29 5.97
CA ASN A 24 4.23 -13.74 4.63
C ASN A 24 2.99 -14.07 3.77
N ASP A 25 1.85 -13.42 4.08
CA ASP A 25 0.60 -13.54 3.36
C ASP A 25 0.57 -12.52 2.21
N ILE A 26 1.30 -12.87 1.15
CA ILE A 26 1.55 -11.97 0.01
C ILE A 26 0.31 -11.85 -0.88
N ASP A 27 -0.54 -12.87 -0.92
CA ASP A 27 -1.76 -12.82 -1.72
C ASP A 27 -2.78 -11.87 -1.08
N THR A 28 -3.01 -11.96 0.23
CA THR A 28 -3.87 -10.99 0.95
C THR A 28 -3.28 -9.58 0.90
N LEU A 29 -1.95 -9.45 1.01
CA LEU A 29 -1.27 -8.16 0.85
C LEU A 29 -1.53 -7.56 -0.53
N THR A 30 -1.40 -8.36 -1.58
CA THR A 30 -1.63 -7.93 -2.97
C THR A 30 -3.06 -7.46 -3.17
N GLU A 31 -4.04 -8.25 -2.72
CA GLU A 31 -5.47 -7.94 -2.84
C GLU A 31 -5.83 -6.66 -2.07
N TYR A 32 -5.28 -6.51 -0.87
CA TYR A 32 -5.45 -5.33 -0.04
C TYR A 32 -4.89 -4.06 -0.71
N VAL A 33 -3.64 -4.12 -1.21
CA VAL A 33 -3.02 -2.98 -1.93
C VAL A 33 -3.77 -2.67 -3.23
N THR A 34 -4.25 -3.69 -3.96
CA THR A 34 -5.02 -3.52 -5.21
C THR A 34 -6.36 -2.81 -4.95
N THR A 35 -7.06 -3.21 -3.91
CA THR A 35 -8.31 -2.55 -3.49
C THR A 35 -8.04 -1.09 -3.13
N LEU A 36 -6.94 -0.83 -2.41
CA LEU A 36 -6.54 0.53 -2.08
C LEU A 36 -6.22 1.36 -3.32
N HIS A 37 -5.47 0.79 -4.27
CA HIS A 37 -5.15 1.44 -5.54
C HIS A 37 -6.41 1.76 -6.34
N ASN A 38 -7.38 0.86 -6.40
CA ASN A 38 -8.65 1.13 -7.09
C ASN A 38 -9.44 2.25 -6.42
N CYS A 39 -9.44 2.34 -5.09
CA CYS A 39 -10.16 3.38 -4.35
C CYS A 39 -9.45 4.75 -4.37
N PHE A 40 -8.12 4.76 -4.28
CA PHE A 40 -7.33 5.98 -4.01
C PHE A 40 -6.26 6.29 -5.06
N GLY A 41 -5.99 5.39 -6.00
CA GLY A 41 -4.98 5.57 -7.06
C GLY A 41 -5.21 6.77 -7.95
N HIS A 42 -6.47 7.19 -8.09
CA HIS A 42 -6.86 8.39 -8.83
C HIS A 42 -6.63 9.70 -8.06
N GLN A 43 -6.24 9.63 -6.78
CA GLN A 43 -5.93 10.81 -5.99
C GLN A 43 -4.45 11.17 -6.12
N ASP A 44 -4.12 12.47 -6.19
CA ASP A 44 -2.72 12.97 -6.19
C ASP A 44 -1.86 12.46 -5.03
N ARG A 45 -2.52 11.96 -3.97
CA ARG A 45 -1.86 11.43 -2.77
C ARG A 45 -1.41 9.99 -2.93
N TRP A 46 -1.82 9.28 -3.98
CA TRP A 46 -1.40 7.90 -4.23
C TRP A 46 0.12 7.74 -4.19
N SER A 47 0.88 8.68 -4.76
CA SER A 47 2.35 8.64 -4.73
C SER A 47 2.95 8.64 -3.30
N ILE A 48 2.25 9.22 -2.33
CA ILE A 48 2.65 9.18 -0.91
C ILE A 48 2.35 7.79 -0.33
N PHE A 49 1.20 7.21 -0.67
CA PHE A 49 0.84 5.85 -0.26
C PHE A 49 1.78 4.82 -0.88
N ASP A 50 2.00 4.86 -2.19
CA ASP A 50 2.91 3.98 -2.95
C ASP A 50 4.31 3.94 -2.32
N ARG A 51 4.87 5.11 -2.01
CA ARG A 51 6.18 5.21 -1.36
C ARG A 51 6.20 4.56 0.03
N ASN A 52 5.16 4.76 0.84
CA ASN A 52 5.07 4.16 2.17
C ASN A 52 4.84 2.64 2.08
N ILE A 53 4.05 2.17 1.12
CA ILE A 53 3.87 0.74 0.82
C ILE A 53 5.21 0.11 0.51
N CYS A 54 5.97 0.69 -0.42
CA CYS A 54 7.29 0.20 -0.79
C CYS A 54 8.22 0.07 0.43
N MET A 55 8.18 1.05 1.35
CA MET A 55 8.96 0.99 2.58
C MET A 55 8.46 -0.09 3.57
N ALA A 56 7.15 -0.23 3.73
CA ALA A 56 6.54 -1.16 4.68
C ALA A 56 6.71 -2.62 4.27
N VAL A 57 6.57 -2.91 2.98
CA VAL A 57 6.64 -4.27 2.43
C VAL A 57 8.06 -4.68 2.04
N GLY A 58 8.98 -3.72 1.94
CA GLY A 58 10.42 -3.93 1.75
C GLY A 58 10.73 -4.86 0.57
N ARG A 59 11.24 -6.07 0.86
CA ARG A 59 11.59 -7.08 -0.16
C ARG A 59 10.42 -7.46 -1.07
N TRP A 60 9.18 -7.31 -0.60
CA TRP A 60 7.96 -7.66 -1.34
C TRP A 60 7.49 -6.54 -2.27
N ALA A 61 8.09 -5.34 -2.21
CA ALA A 61 7.76 -4.24 -3.11
C ALA A 61 7.97 -4.62 -4.57
N TRP A 62 9.00 -5.42 -4.86
CA TRP A 62 9.25 -5.95 -6.20
C TRP A 62 8.09 -6.83 -6.69
N THR A 63 7.63 -7.77 -5.85
CA THR A 63 6.51 -8.66 -6.17
C THR A 63 5.21 -7.90 -6.40
N LEU A 64 4.95 -6.83 -5.65
CA LEU A 64 3.78 -5.98 -5.85
C LEU A 64 3.85 -5.17 -7.15
N ARG A 65 5.05 -4.71 -7.55
CA ARG A 65 5.28 -4.05 -8.85
C ARG A 65 5.10 -5.01 -10.03
N GLU A 66 5.62 -6.24 -9.92
CA GLU A 66 5.42 -7.27 -10.95
C GLU A 66 3.95 -7.62 -11.15
N ARG A 67 3.14 -7.52 -10.09
CA ARG A 67 1.68 -7.71 -10.15
C ARG A 67 0.92 -6.46 -10.62
N ALA A 68 1.62 -5.41 -11.07
CA ALA A 68 1.05 -4.13 -11.53
C ALA A 68 0.15 -3.42 -10.50
N VAL A 69 0.40 -3.66 -9.22
CA VAL A 69 -0.38 -3.08 -8.11
C VAL A 69 0.20 -1.73 -7.66
N LEU A 70 1.50 -1.53 -7.91
CA LEU A 70 2.23 -0.29 -7.64
C LEU A 70 2.64 0.34 -8.97
N ASP A 71 2.75 1.67 -8.99
CA ASP A 71 3.15 2.38 -10.20
C ASP A 71 4.57 1.96 -10.62
N PRO A 72 4.80 1.67 -11.92
CA PRO A 72 6.15 1.47 -12.43
C PRO A 72 6.91 2.79 -12.29
N THR A 73 8.02 2.75 -11.55
CA THR A 73 8.89 3.92 -11.35
C THR A 73 9.74 4.19 -12.58
#